data_AF-A0A2W5Y1G1-F1
#
_entry.id   AF-A0A2W5Y1G1-F1
#
_cell.length_a   1.000
_cell.length_b   1.000
_cell.length_c   1.000
_cell.angle_alpha   90.00
_cell.angle_beta   90.00
_cell.angle_gamma   90.00
#
_symmetry.space_group_name_H-M   'P 1'
#
loop_
_entity.id
_entity.type
_entity.pdbx_description
1 polymer ?
#
loop_
_entity_poly.entity_id
_entity_poly.type
_entity_poly.pdbx_seq_one_letter_code
_entity_poly.pdbx_strand_id
1 'polypeptide(L)'
;MTRKDIRTTQAAIACDVCGRRLLRGEHPDVYLVGGTRRDVCELCITRAEHEGWIREEEGGALGARRQPANGRRSLLARLRRRGERNGNEPPQAAAVDPSVEPDDDAHDAQRYPPAAAETRHVHAVPANDEMKLARAVDVFNNSGQTRTVAGIARSLGAPSVAVRTRGDRPSVVSMVIAWELSWYRYEVDLANEAAGVRLAAQGTELAELGPDEQSPNAVADTEGAVALAA
;
A
#
# COMPACT_ATOMS: atom_id res chain seq x y z
N MET A 1 -2.21 28.70 31.41
CA MET A 1 -2.36 28.95 29.96
C MET A 1 -3.11 27.77 29.36
N THR A 2 -4.19 27.99 28.61
CA THR A 2 -5.02 26.90 28.07
C THR A 2 -4.45 26.42 26.73
N ARG A 3 -4.02 25.17 26.64
CA ARG A 3 -3.44 24.60 25.41
C ARG A 3 -4.56 24.40 24.37
N LYS A 4 -4.49 25.13 23.25
CA LYS A 4 -5.48 25.03 22.17
C LYS A 4 -5.18 23.79 21.33
N ASP A 5 -6.10 22.82 21.35
CA ASP A 5 -5.99 21.56 20.61
C ASP A 5 -6.11 21.79 19.09
N ILE A 6 -5.28 21.11 18.29
CA ILE A 6 -5.21 21.26 16.83
C ILE A 6 -5.82 20.02 16.18
N ARG A 7 -7.14 20.05 15.98
CA ARG A 7 -7.88 18.97 15.32
C ARG A 7 -7.91 19.18 13.81
N THR A 8 -7.19 18.35 13.07
CA THR A 8 -7.27 18.26 11.61
C THR A 8 -8.62 17.67 11.19
N THR A 9 -9.42 18.43 10.45
CA THR A 9 -10.78 18.03 10.02
C THR A 9 -10.83 17.26 8.70
N GLN A 10 -9.68 17.06 8.04
CA GLN A 10 -9.59 16.40 6.73
C GLN A 10 -9.29 14.90 6.90
N ALA A 11 -9.98 14.06 6.14
CA ALA A 11 -9.72 12.63 6.11
C ALA A 11 -8.33 12.33 5.54
N ALA A 12 -7.62 11.38 6.14
CA ALA A 12 -6.28 10.96 5.70
C ALA A 12 -6.40 9.94 4.55
N ILE A 13 -6.62 10.43 3.34
CA ILE A 13 -6.59 9.64 2.10
C ILE A 13 -5.16 9.11 1.89
N ALA A 14 -5.02 7.88 1.41
CA ALA A 14 -3.73 7.28 1.07
C ALA A 14 -3.75 6.77 -0.37
N CYS A 15 -2.65 6.96 -1.09
CA CYS A 15 -2.51 6.52 -2.48
C CYS A 15 -2.42 5.00 -2.56
N ASP A 16 -3.30 4.34 -3.32
CA ASP A 16 -3.32 2.89 -3.51
C ASP A 16 -2.06 2.35 -4.21
N VAL A 17 -1.35 3.17 -4.99
CA VAL A 17 -0.14 2.78 -5.74
C VAL A 17 1.14 2.80 -4.89
N CYS A 18 1.22 3.67 -3.87
CA CYS A 18 2.46 3.89 -3.09
C CYS A 18 2.29 3.97 -1.57
N GLY A 19 1.06 3.84 -1.05
CA GLY A 19 0.75 3.91 0.38
C GLY A 19 0.91 5.28 1.04
N ARG A 20 1.42 6.30 0.33
CA ARG A 20 1.61 7.65 0.89
C ARG A 20 0.27 8.28 1.23
N ARG A 21 0.14 8.81 2.45
CA ARG A 21 -0.98 9.68 2.85
C ARG A 21 -0.87 11.04 2.16
N LEU A 22 -1.93 11.46 1.50
CA LEU A 22 -1.98 12.75 0.80
C LEU A 22 -1.93 13.90 1.80
N LEU A 23 -1.16 14.94 1.47
CA LEU A 23 -1.03 16.14 2.30
C LEU A 23 -2.14 17.16 2.04
N ARG A 24 -2.22 18.18 2.91
CA ARG A 24 -3.26 19.22 2.85
C ARG A 24 -3.09 20.11 1.61
N GLY A 25 -3.74 19.75 0.52
CA GLY A 25 -3.73 20.47 -0.76
C GLY A 25 -3.37 19.60 -1.96
N GLU A 26 -2.81 18.42 -1.72
CA GLU A 26 -2.60 17.34 -2.71
C GLU A 26 -3.96 16.72 -3.06
N HIS A 27 -4.23 16.48 -4.34
CA HIS A 27 -5.49 15.88 -4.77
C HIS A 27 -5.32 14.43 -5.25
N PRO A 28 -6.25 13.51 -4.92
CA PRO A 28 -6.28 12.19 -5.51
C PRO A 28 -6.92 12.23 -6.89
N ASP A 29 -6.23 11.66 -7.87
CA ASP A 29 -6.79 11.21 -9.14
C ASP A 29 -7.51 9.87 -8.92
N VAL A 30 -8.73 9.71 -9.43
CA VAL A 30 -9.54 8.50 -9.18
C VAL A 30 -9.46 7.55 -10.37
N TYR A 31 -9.04 6.31 -10.10
CA TYR A 31 -8.90 5.24 -11.07
C TYR A 31 -9.80 4.04 -10.72
N LEU A 32 -10.07 3.19 -11.70
CA LEU A 32 -10.87 1.97 -11.59
C LEU A 32 -10.01 0.74 -11.88
N VAL A 33 -9.96 -0.18 -10.91
CA VAL A 33 -9.24 -1.46 -10.98
C VAL A 33 -10.21 -2.57 -10.62
N GLY A 34 -10.52 -3.46 -11.57
CA GLY A 34 -11.51 -4.53 -11.37
C GLY A 34 -12.90 -4.01 -10.96
N GLY A 35 -13.27 -2.79 -11.37
CA GLY A 35 -14.51 -2.11 -10.94
C GLY A 35 -14.46 -1.45 -9.56
N THR A 36 -13.36 -1.58 -8.83
CA THR A 36 -13.13 -0.89 -7.54
C THR A 36 -12.47 0.47 -7.79
N ARG A 37 -12.97 1.54 -7.16
CA ARG A 37 -12.31 2.85 -7.16
C ARG A 37 -11.03 2.83 -6.31
N ARG A 38 -10.01 3.53 -6.79
CA ARG A 38 -8.69 3.66 -6.18
C ARG A 38 -8.25 5.13 -6.23
N ASP A 39 -7.70 5.63 -5.13
CA ASP A 39 -7.17 6.99 -5.03
C ASP A 39 -5.67 6.97 -5.36
N VAL A 40 -5.25 7.75 -6.35
CA VAL A 40 -3.86 7.83 -6.83
C VAL A 40 -3.35 9.25 -6.61
N CYS A 41 -2.15 9.42 -6.03
CA CYS A 41 -1.56 10.76 -5.92
C CYS A 41 -0.90 11.19 -7.24
N GLU A 42 -0.77 12.51 -7.42
CA GLU A 42 -0.19 13.16 -8.61
C GLU A 42 1.15 12.56 -9.08
N LEU A 43 1.97 12.05 -8.15
CA LEU A 43 3.28 11.42 -8.45
C LEU A 43 3.21 9.96 -8.92
N CYS A 44 2.03 9.36 -8.93
CA CYS A 44 1.79 7.95 -9.27
C CYS A 44 0.90 7.76 -10.52
N ILE A 45 0.39 8.84 -11.11
CA ILE A 45 -0.41 8.88 -12.35
C ILE A 45 0.15 7.93 -13.43
N THR A 46 1.38 8.19 -13.87
CA THR A 46 2.05 7.42 -14.94
C THR A 46 2.27 5.94 -14.58
N ARG A 47 2.31 5.61 -13.28
CA ARG A 47 2.43 4.22 -12.82
C ARG A 47 1.08 3.51 -12.85
N ALA A 48 0.00 4.14 -12.41
CA ALA A 48 -1.36 3.60 -12.55
C ALA A 48 -1.71 3.35 -14.04
N GLU A 49 -1.33 4.28 -14.91
CA GLU A 49 -1.49 4.17 -16.37
C GLU A 49 -0.69 3.00 -16.96
N HIS A 50 0.57 2.81 -16.54
CA HIS A 50 1.39 1.68 -16.99
C HIS A 50 0.95 0.34 -16.40
N GLU A 51 0.27 0.34 -15.24
CA GLU A 51 -0.42 -0.83 -14.68
C GLU A 51 -1.81 -1.07 -15.33
N GLY A 52 -2.21 -0.24 -16.32
CA GLY A 52 -3.45 -0.39 -17.07
C GLY A 52 -4.72 0.03 -16.33
N TRP A 53 -4.60 0.85 -15.28
CA TRP A 53 -5.73 1.33 -14.49
C TRP A 53 -6.54 2.36 -15.31
N ILE A 54 -7.87 2.27 -15.29
CA ILE A 54 -8.75 3.16 -16.07
C ILE A 54 -9.09 4.41 -15.26
N ARG A 55 -8.72 5.60 -15.75
CA ARG A 55 -9.01 6.89 -15.11
C ARG A 55 -10.52 7.21 -15.17
N GLU A 56 -11.16 7.57 -14.05
CA GLU A 56 -12.63 7.69 -14.01
C GLU A 56 -13.18 8.81 -14.91
N GLU A 57 -12.42 9.86 -15.19
CA GLU A 57 -12.87 10.97 -16.05
C GLU A 57 -12.89 10.66 -17.55
N GLU A 58 -12.11 9.68 -18.04
CA GLU A 58 -12.21 9.22 -19.44
C GLU A 58 -13.42 8.30 -19.66
N GLY A 59 -13.85 7.57 -18.62
CA GLY A 59 -15.12 6.81 -18.62
C GLY A 59 -16.35 7.63 -18.17
N GLY A 60 -16.16 8.90 -17.80
CA GLY A 60 -17.04 9.61 -16.86
C GLY A 60 -18.11 10.54 -17.45
N ALA A 61 -18.29 10.58 -18.78
CA ALA A 61 -19.16 11.55 -19.46
C ALA A 61 -20.69 11.34 -19.27
N LEU A 62 -21.13 10.65 -18.20
CA LEU A 62 -22.53 10.48 -17.81
C LEU A 62 -22.72 10.36 -16.28
N GLY A 63 -23.19 11.42 -15.63
CA GLY A 63 -24.22 11.25 -14.59
C GLY A 63 -23.86 11.19 -13.10
N ALA A 64 -22.79 11.82 -12.61
CA ALA A 64 -22.56 11.99 -11.16
C ALA A 64 -22.77 13.45 -10.69
N ARG A 65 -24.03 13.87 -10.44
CA ARG A 65 -24.30 15.19 -9.84
C ARG A 65 -23.80 15.23 -8.39
N ARG A 66 -22.75 16.01 -8.13
CA ARG A 66 -22.34 16.42 -6.77
C ARG A 66 -23.56 16.99 -6.03
N GLN A 67 -23.83 16.52 -4.81
CA GLN A 67 -24.85 17.09 -3.92
C GLN A 67 -24.20 18.03 -2.88
N PRO A 68 -24.34 19.35 -3.00
CA PRO A 68 -24.10 20.28 -1.90
C PRO A 68 -25.45 20.71 -1.27
N ALA A 69 -25.67 20.39 0.00
CA ALA A 69 -26.90 20.76 0.72
C ALA A 69 -26.64 21.11 2.20
N ASN A 70 -25.79 22.11 2.46
CA ASN A 70 -25.75 22.77 3.77
C ASN A 70 -26.82 23.87 3.80
N GLY A 71 -27.92 23.66 4.54
CA GLY A 71 -29.06 24.59 4.55
C GLY A 71 -29.85 24.54 5.86
N ARG A 72 -29.91 25.67 6.59
CA ARG A 72 -30.65 25.80 7.86
C ARG A 72 -31.99 26.54 7.65
N ARG A 73 -33.06 25.98 8.23
CA ARG A 73 -34.33 26.63 8.66
C ARG A 73 -35.28 27.23 7.59
N SER A 74 -36.44 26.60 7.44
CA SER A 74 -37.78 27.23 7.32
C SER A 74 -38.80 26.13 7.69
N LEU A 75 -39.59 26.18 8.77
CA LEU A 75 -40.71 27.07 9.08
C LEU A 75 -41.76 27.19 7.95
N LEU A 76 -43.02 26.92 8.31
CA LEU A 76 -44.26 26.98 7.50
C LEU A 76 -44.48 25.88 6.44
N ALA A 77 -44.88 24.68 6.89
CA ALA A 77 -45.56 23.66 6.08
C ALA A 77 -46.68 22.92 6.85
N ARG A 78 -47.42 23.61 7.73
CA ARG A 78 -48.68 23.08 8.29
C ARG A 78 -49.79 23.24 7.23
N LEU A 79 -50.48 22.16 6.85
CA LEU A 79 -51.87 21.88 7.27
C LEU A 79 -52.64 20.91 6.33
N ARG A 80 -52.92 19.69 6.81
CA ARG A 80 -54.18 18.90 6.71
C ARG A 80 -53.87 17.48 7.25
N ARG A 81 -54.40 17.04 8.40
CA ARG A 81 -55.78 16.56 8.73
C ARG A 81 -56.12 15.22 8.05
N ARG A 82 -56.71 14.22 8.73
CA ARG A 82 -57.30 14.14 10.10
C ARG A 82 -57.57 12.68 10.54
N GLY A 83 -57.58 12.41 11.85
CA GLY A 83 -58.02 11.16 12.52
C GLY A 83 -57.16 10.90 13.78
N GLU A 84 -57.54 11.30 15.01
CA GLU A 84 -58.64 10.84 15.89
C GLU A 84 -58.48 9.36 16.32
N ARG A 85 -58.44 8.97 17.61
CA ARG A 85 -58.84 9.58 18.91
C ARG A 85 -57.75 9.31 19.98
N ASN A 86 -57.42 10.17 20.95
CA ASN A 86 -58.16 10.68 22.13
C ASN A 86 -58.49 9.64 23.23
N GLY A 87 -57.84 9.77 24.41
CA GLY A 87 -58.00 9.02 25.67
C GLY A 87 -57.09 9.61 26.77
N ASN A 88 -57.43 9.57 28.06
CA ASN A 88 -56.96 10.56 29.05
C ASN A 88 -56.52 10.01 30.44
N GLU A 89 -55.21 10.12 30.75
CA GLU A 89 -54.49 10.60 31.99
C GLU A 89 -55.07 10.45 33.43
N PRO A 90 -54.27 10.32 34.54
CA PRO A 90 -52.83 10.00 34.72
C PRO A 90 -52.61 8.56 35.29
N PRO A 91 -52.32 8.20 36.59
CA PRO A 91 -52.15 8.93 37.87
C PRO A 91 -50.68 8.94 38.44
N GLN A 92 -50.46 8.60 39.72
CA GLN A 92 -49.21 8.69 40.55
C GLN A 92 -49.20 7.52 41.59
N ALA A 93 -48.19 7.17 42.43
CA ALA A 93 -46.94 7.82 42.92
C ALA A 93 -45.93 6.77 43.52
N ALA A 94 -44.80 7.24 44.11
CA ALA A 94 -43.74 6.50 44.87
C ALA A 94 -42.79 5.59 44.04
N ALA A 95 -41.45 5.75 44.05
CA ALA A 95 -40.43 5.43 45.09
C ALA A 95 -40.28 3.91 45.33
N VAL A 96 -39.07 3.31 45.41
CA VAL A 96 -37.80 3.70 46.08
C VAL A 96 -36.55 3.18 45.31
N ASP A 97 -35.39 3.83 45.48
CA ASP A 97 -34.03 3.38 45.15
C ASP A 97 -33.31 3.04 46.48
N PRO A 98 -32.60 1.89 46.67
CA PRO A 98 -31.33 1.60 45.98
C PRO A 98 -31.02 0.12 45.64
N SER A 99 -30.02 -0.13 44.78
CA SER A 99 -28.81 -0.94 45.10
C SER A 99 -27.83 -1.11 43.93
N VAL A 100 -26.55 -1.20 44.27
CA VAL A 100 -25.36 -1.22 43.40
C VAL A 100 -25.08 -2.63 42.82
N GLU A 101 -24.78 -2.67 41.51
CA GLU A 101 -23.76 -3.44 40.72
C GLU A 101 -23.32 -4.86 41.19
N PRO A 102 -23.01 -5.78 40.23
CA PRO A 102 -21.70 -5.75 39.58
C PRO A 102 -21.73 -5.90 38.05
N ASP A 103 -20.57 -5.70 37.41
CA ASP A 103 -20.32 -5.93 35.99
C ASP A 103 -20.54 -7.38 35.53
N ASP A 104 -21.01 -7.53 34.29
CA ASP A 104 -20.83 -8.74 33.48
C ASP A 104 -20.13 -8.31 32.17
N ASP A 105 -18.83 -8.63 32.05
CA ASP A 105 -17.96 -8.26 30.93
C ASP A 105 -18.36 -9.01 29.64
N ALA A 106 -19.39 -8.47 28.97
CA ALA A 106 -19.89 -8.92 27.68
C ALA A 106 -18.87 -8.64 26.56
N HIS A 107 -17.79 -9.43 26.55
CA HIS A 107 -16.76 -9.41 25.53
C HIS A 107 -17.39 -9.61 24.15
N ASP A 108 -17.44 -8.53 23.37
CA ASP A 108 -17.90 -8.54 21.98
C ASP A 108 -16.95 -9.43 21.17
N ALA A 109 -17.36 -10.68 20.97
CA ALA A 109 -16.67 -11.67 20.15
C ALA A 109 -16.87 -11.31 18.67
N GLN A 110 -16.32 -10.17 18.26
CA GLN A 110 -16.33 -9.67 16.89
C GLN A 110 -15.72 -10.73 15.98
N ARG A 111 -16.63 -11.45 15.33
CA ARG A 111 -16.32 -12.59 14.48
C ARG A 111 -15.70 -12.09 13.20
N TYR A 112 -14.39 -11.83 13.27
CA TYR A 112 -13.57 -11.39 12.16
C TYR A 112 -13.91 -12.26 10.94
N PRO A 113 -14.38 -11.67 9.81
CA PRO A 113 -14.58 -12.47 8.61
C PRO A 113 -13.24 -13.10 8.27
N PRO A 114 -13.19 -14.42 7.94
CA PRO A 114 -11.92 -15.05 7.58
C PRO A 114 -11.34 -14.26 6.41
N ALA A 115 -10.13 -13.72 6.59
CA ALA A 115 -9.47 -12.92 5.58
C ALA A 115 -9.49 -13.72 4.27
N ALA A 116 -10.07 -13.12 3.21
CA ALA A 116 -10.31 -13.82 1.96
C ALA A 116 -9.00 -14.44 1.49
N ALA A 117 -8.96 -15.77 1.41
CA ALA A 117 -7.72 -16.48 1.13
C ALA A 117 -7.25 -16.09 -0.27
N GLU A 118 -6.24 -15.24 -0.34
CA GLU A 118 -5.71 -14.73 -1.61
C GLU A 118 -5.39 -15.93 -2.50
N THR A 119 -5.93 -15.90 -3.72
CA THR A 119 -5.76 -16.97 -4.70
C THR A 119 -4.27 -17.09 -4.99
N ARG A 120 -3.61 -18.07 -4.37
CA ARG A 120 -2.17 -18.31 -4.55
C ARG A 120 -1.94 -18.82 -5.96
N HIS A 121 -1.75 -17.89 -6.89
CA HIS A 121 -1.34 -18.15 -8.26
C HIS A 121 0.06 -18.76 -8.22
N VAL A 122 0.13 -20.09 -8.25
CA VAL A 122 1.39 -20.84 -8.22
C VAL A 122 2.13 -20.59 -9.54
N HIS A 123 3.00 -19.59 -9.54
CA HIS A 123 3.97 -19.41 -10.60
C HIS A 123 4.95 -20.60 -10.58
N ALA A 124 5.17 -21.19 -11.75
CA ALA A 124 6.14 -22.26 -11.92
C ALA A 124 7.56 -21.66 -11.86
N VAL A 125 8.19 -21.73 -10.68
CA VAL A 125 9.59 -21.33 -10.50
C VAL A 125 10.47 -22.09 -11.51
N PRO A 126 11.31 -21.39 -12.32
CA PRO A 126 12.17 -22.06 -13.29
C PRO A 126 13.10 -23.09 -12.63
N ALA A 127 13.28 -24.25 -13.28
CA ALA A 127 14.14 -25.30 -12.74
C ALA A 127 15.64 -24.99 -12.90
N ASN A 128 16.04 -24.38 -14.02
CA ASN A 128 17.41 -23.94 -14.28
C ASN A 128 17.73 -22.67 -13.48
N ASP A 129 18.85 -22.66 -12.75
CA ASP A 129 19.30 -21.51 -11.96
C ASP A 129 19.56 -20.27 -12.83
N GLU A 130 20.11 -20.41 -14.03
CA GLU A 130 20.30 -19.30 -14.98
C GLU A 130 18.98 -18.59 -15.31
N MET A 131 17.89 -19.36 -15.49
CA MET A 131 16.55 -18.81 -15.73
C MET A 131 15.99 -18.12 -14.48
N LYS A 132 16.34 -18.58 -13.27
CA LYS A 132 15.99 -17.88 -12.01
C LYS A 132 16.75 -16.56 -11.88
N LEU A 133 18.05 -16.54 -12.20
CA LEU A 133 18.88 -15.34 -12.18
C LEU A 133 18.33 -14.30 -13.16
N ALA A 134 18.04 -14.70 -14.40
CA ALA A 134 17.44 -13.82 -15.41
C ALA A 134 16.08 -13.29 -14.96
N ARG A 135 15.20 -14.16 -14.42
CA ARG A 135 13.87 -13.74 -13.98
C ARG A 135 13.91 -12.80 -12.76
N ALA A 136 14.84 -13.00 -11.84
CA ALA A 136 15.03 -12.08 -10.73
C ALA A 136 15.54 -10.71 -11.19
N VAL A 137 16.38 -10.67 -12.22
CA VAL A 137 16.82 -9.43 -12.88
C VAL A 137 15.65 -8.71 -13.57
N ASP A 138 14.74 -9.42 -14.26
CA ASP A 138 13.49 -8.82 -14.78
C ASP A 138 12.70 -8.11 -13.67
N VAL A 139 12.44 -8.82 -12.57
CA VAL A 139 11.66 -8.30 -11.43
C VAL A 139 12.39 -7.15 -10.75
N PHE A 140 13.72 -7.16 -10.71
CA PHE A 140 14.53 -6.04 -10.22
C PHE A 140 14.42 -4.80 -11.10
N ASN A 141 14.55 -4.96 -12.42
CA ASN A 141 14.51 -3.86 -13.38
C ASN A 141 13.14 -3.19 -13.46
N ASN A 142 12.06 -3.96 -13.26
CA ASN A 142 10.69 -3.45 -13.14
C ASN A 142 10.36 -2.87 -11.75
N SER A 143 11.31 -2.88 -10.80
CA SER A 143 11.13 -2.35 -9.46
C SER A 143 11.63 -0.90 -9.31
N GLY A 144 11.17 -0.21 -8.26
CA GLY A 144 11.68 1.12 -7.91
C GLY A 144 13.14 1.15 -7.43
N GLN A 145 13.82 0.00 -7.27
CA GLN A 145 15.20 -0.05 -6.77
C GLN A 145 16.23 0.44 -7.79
N THR A 146 15.95 0.32 -9.10
CA THR A 146 16.78 0.88 -10.17
C THR A 146 17.08 2.37 -9.94
N ARG A 147 16.05 3.16 -9.65
CA ARG A 147 16.17 4.59 -9.29
C ARG A 147 17.05 4.84 -8.06
N THR A 148 17.00 3.95 -7.06
CA THR A 148 17.86 4.03 -5.86
C THR A 148 19.32 3.77 -6.24
N VAL A 149 19.58 2.71 -6.99
CA VAL A 149 20.93 2.35 -7.49
C VAL A 149 21.50 3.47 -8.36
N ALA A 150 20.73 4.00 -9.31
CA ALA A 150 21.10 5.13 -10.15
C ALA A 150 21.37 6.41 -9.36
N GLY A 151 20.65 6.62 -8.26
CA GLY A 151 20.87 7.75 -7.34
C GLY A 151 22.22 7.68 -6.65
N ILE A 152 22.58 6.49 -6.13
CA ILE A 152 23.84 6.23 -5.43
C ILE A 152 25.02 6.19 -6.42
N ALA A 153 24.83 5.60 -7.62
CA ALA A 153 25.87 5.47 -8.63
C ALA A 153 26.38 6.83 -9.15
N ARG A 154 25.56 7.89 -9.10
CA ARG A 154 25.98 9.26 -9.44
C ARG A 154 27.04 9.83 -8.50
N SER A 155 27.13 9.35 -7.25
CA SER A 155 28.10 9.80 -6.25
C SER A 155 29.21 8.78 -5.96
N LEU A 156 28.94 7.48 -6.13
CA LEU A 156 29.91 6.40 -5.83
C LEU A 156 30.46 5.67 -7.07
N GLY A 157 30.01 6.00 -8.28
CA GLY A 157 30.40 5.32 -9.52
C GLY A 157 29.57 4.07 -9.81
N ALA A 158 30.01 3.26 -10.79
CA ALA A 158 29.33 2.02 -11.12
C ALA A 158 29.53 0.96 -10.01
N PRO A 159 28.46 0.28 -9.54
CA PRO A 159 28.58 -0.77 -8.53
C PRO A 159 29.10 -2.09 -9.11
N SER A 160 29.70 -2.90 -8.25
CA SER A 160 29.80 -4.35 -8.43
C SER A 160 28.43 -4.99 -8.20
N VAL A 161 28.02 -5.96 -9.03
CA VAL A 161 26.73 -6.65 -8.90
C VAL A 161 26.89 -8.17 -8.95
N ALA A 162 26.36 -8.85 -7.93
CA ALA A 162 26.33 -10.30 -7.83
C ALA A 162 24.90 -10.82 -7.62
N VAL A 163 24.43 -11.68 -8.53
CA VAL A 163 23.11 -12.31 -8.52
C VAL A 163 23.30 -13.81 -8.22
N ARG A 164 22.67 -14.34 -7.17
CA ARG A 164 22.86 -15.73 -6.68
C ARG A 164 21.55 -16.40 -6.29
N THR A 165 21.37 -17.66 -6.67
CA THR A 165 20.29 -18.53 -6.15
C THR A 165 20.57 -18.92 -4.69
N ARG A 166 19.53 -19.02 -3.86
CA ARG A 166 19.68 -19.40 -2.45
C ARG A 166 19.47 -20.89 -2.24
N GLY A 167 20.51 -21.61 -1.82
CA GLY A 167 20.41 -23.03 -1.44
C GLY A 167 19.47 -23.29 -0.26
N ASP A 168 19.31 -22.32 0.66
CA ASP A 168 18.34 -22.39 1.76
C ASP A 168 16.87 -22.22 1.33
N ARG A 169 16.64 -21.54 0.21
CA ARG A 169 15.30 -21.16 -0.29
C ARG A 169 15.31 -21.14 -1.83
N PRO A 170 15.03 -22.26 -2.51
CA PRO A 170 15.32 -22.43 -3.94
C PRO A 170 14.46 -21.59 -4.90
N SER A 171 13.42 -20.91 -4.42
CA SER A 171 12.67 -19.88 -5.16
C SER A 171 13.24 -18.47 -4.98
N VAL A 172 14.11 -18.25 -3.98
CA VAL A 172 14.67 -16.94 -3.65
C VAL A 172 15.99 -16.74 -4.38
N VAL A 173 16.09 -15.63 -5.08
CA VAL A 173 17.34 -15.10 -5.64
C VAL A 173 17.78 -13.90 -4.80
N SER A 174 19.05 -13.90 -4.40
CA SER A 174 19.71 -12.80 -3.72
C SER A 174 20.46 -11.95 -4.74
N MET A 175 20.38 -10.62 -4.62
CA MET A 175 21.08 -9.65 -5.47
C MET A 175 21.85 -8.68 -4.59
N VAL A 176 23.18 -8.73 -4.66
CA VAL A 176 24.06 -7.79 -3.97
C VAL A 176 24.51 -6.72 -4.95
N ILE A 177 24.32 -5.46 -4.59
CA ILE A 177 24.77 -4.27 -5.32
C ILE A 177 25.67 -3.49 -4.37
N ALA A 178 26.93 -3.29 -4.76
CA ALA A 178 27.98 -2.86 -3.84
C ALA A 178 28.96 -1.85 -4.44
N TRP A 179 29.42 -0.95 -3.57
CA TRP A 179 30.47 0.04 -3.77
C TRP A 179 31.51 -0.10 -2.63
N GLU A 180 32.67 0.53 -2.77
CA GLU A 180 33.79 0.48 -1.79
C GLU A 180 33.39 0.77 -0.32
N LEU A 181 32.31 1.54 -0.10
CA LEU A 181 31.88 2.04 1.21
C LEU A 181 30.42 1.68 1.57
N SER A 182 29.72 0.92 0.74
CA SER A 182 28.33 0.51 1.01
C SER A 182 27.88 -0.66 0.13
N TRP A 183 27.06 -1.54 0.69
CA TRP A 183 26.41 -2.61 -0.07
C TRP A 183 24.95 -2.79 0.34
N TYR A 184 24.15 -3.27 -0.60
CA TYR A 184 22.73 -3.57 -0.42
C TYR A 184 22.45 -4.98 -0.95
N ARG A 185 21.91 -5.84 -0.09
CA ARG A 185 21.44 -7.18 -0.45
C ARG A 185 19.93 -7.14 -0.59
N TYR A 186 19.44 -7.32 -1.80
CA TYR A 186 18.04 -7.51 -2.12
C TYR A 186 17.71 -9.00 -2.24
N GLU A 187 16.45 -9.37 -2.01
CA GLU A 187 15.92 -10.70 -2.30
C GLU A 187 14.64 -10.60 -3.14
N VAL A 188 14.51 -11.51 -4.10
CA VAL A 188 13.33 -11.71 -4.95
C VAL A 188 12.85 -13.14 -4.76
N ASP A 189 11.57 -13.34 -4.41
CA ASP A 189 10.97 -14.67 -4.30
C ASP A 189 10.17 -14.99 -5.57
N LEU A 190 10.70 -15.88 -6.42
CA LEU A 190 10.08 -16.28 -7.68
C LEU A 190 8.80 -17.12 -7.48
N ALA A 191 8.54 -17.61 -6.26
CA ALA A 191 7.26 -18.24 -5.94
C ALA A 191 6.14 -17.19 -5.68
N ASN A 192 6.50 -15.92 -5.50
CA ASN A 192 5.57 -14.81 -5.26
C ASN A 192 6.13 -13.49 -5.84
N GLU A 193 6.31 -13.43 -7.17
CA GLU A 193 6.83 -12.24 -7.86
C GLU A 193 6.02 -10.97 -7.58
N ALA A 194 4.74 -11.10 -7.21
CA ALA A 194 3.87 -9.98 -6.81
C ALA A 194 4.30 -9.29 -5.50
N ALA A 195 5.12 -9.93 -4.66
CA ALA A 195 5.79 -9.27 -3.53
C ALA A 195 6.96 -8.36 -3.98
N GLY A 196 7.42 -8.48 -5.23
CA GLY A 196 8.48 -7.67 -5.83
C GLY A 196 9.85 -7.87 -5.18
N VAL A 197 10.64 -6.80 -5.15
CA VAL A 197 12.00 -6.81 -4.61
C VAL A 197 12.03 -6.30 -3.18
N ARG A 198 12.50 -7.14 -2.26
CA ARG A 198 12.67 -6.82 -0.83
C ARG A 198 14.11 -6.47 -0.52
N LEU A 199 14.37 -5.36 0.18
CA LEU A 199 15.68 -5.15 0.81
C LEU A 199 15.84 -6.16 1.97
N ALA A 200 16.87 -6.99 1.91
CA ALA A 200 17.12 -8.06 2.86
C ALA A 200 18.18 -7.69 3.90
N ALA A 201 19.24 -6.98 3.50
CA ALA A 201 20.26 -6.40 4.38
C ALA A 201 21.01 -5.25 3.67
N GLN A 202 21.77 -4.47 4.44
CA GLN A 202 22.71 -3.48 3.93
C GLN A 202 23.89 -3.38 4.91
N GLY A 203 25.05 -2.92 4.45
CA GLY A 203 26.26 -2.72 5.26
C GLY A 203 27.22 -1.70 4.63
N THR A 204 28.40 -1.56 5.23
CA THR A 204 29.37 -0.50 4.90
C THR A 204 30.75 -1.03 4.51
N GLU A 205 31.08 -2.27 4.84
CA GLU A 205 32.34 -2.92 4.49
C GLU A 205 32.10 -4.09 3.54
N LEU A 206 32.82 -4.16 2.42
CA LEU A 206 32.73 -5.29 1.48
C LEU A 206 33.10 -6.63 2.13
N ALA A 207 33.88 -6.62 3.22
CA ALA A 207 34.24 -7.80 4.00
C ALA A 207 33.05 -8.44 4.77
N GLU A 208 31.90 -7.76 4.89
CA GLU A 208 30.66 -8.32 5.42
C GLU A 208 29.97 -9.29 4.44
N LEU A 209 30.34 -9.26 3.16
CA LEU A 209 29.78 -10.09 2.09
C LEU A 209 30.51 -11.43 1.97
N GLY A 210 29.77 -12.49 1.59
CA GLY A 210 30.40 -13.78 1.26
C GLY A 210 31.32 -13.66 0.03
N PRO A 211 32.33 -14.54 -0.14
CA PRO A 211 33.24 -14.48 -1.29
C PRO A 211 32.50 -14.61 -2.64
N ASP A 212 31.43 -15.41 -2.67
CA ASP A 212 30.56 -15.55 -3.83
C ASP A 212 29.77 -14.26 -4.12
N GLU A 213 29.49 -13.43 -3.12
CA GLU A 213 28.76 -12.15 -3.26
C GLU A 213 29.68 -10.98 -3.62
N GLN A 214 30.97 -11.06 -3.27
CA GLN A 214 32.00 -10.11 -3.70
C GLN A 214 32.40 -10.32 -5.17
N SER A 215 32.08 -11.48 -5.75
CA SER A 215 32.44 -11.86 -7.12
C SER A 215 31.35 -11.43 -8.11
N PRO A 216 31.53 -10.39 -8.95
CA PRO A 216 30.48 -9.93 -9.85
C PRO A 216 30.17 -10.95 -10.96
N ASN A 217 28.89 -11.08 -11.30
CA ASN A 217 28.41 -11.79 -12.50
C ASN A 217 27.31 -11.00 -13.24
N ALA A 218 27.18 -9.73 -12.92
CA ALA A 218 26.21 -8.81 -13.48
C ALA A 218 26.80 -7.40 -13.48
N VAL A 219 26.19 -6.51 -14.27
CA VAL A 219 26.53 -5.09 -14.35
C VAL A 219 25.27 -4.26 -14.13
N ALA A 220 25.42 -3.07 -13.54
CA ALA A 220 24.37 -2.05 -13.53
C ALA A 220 24.74 -0.91 -14.48
N ASP A 221 23.75 -0.37 -15.18
CA ASP A 221 23.91 0.79 -16.05
C ASP A 221 23.73 2.14 -15.31
N THR A 222 23.74 3.25 -16.05
CA THR A 222 23.56 4.61 -15.52
C THR A 222 22.14 4.92 -15.03
N GLU A 223 21.14 4.11 -15.41
CA GLU A 223 19.76 4.19 -14.93
C GLU A 223 19.49 3.17 -13.80
N GLY A 224 20.52 2.41 -13.39
CA GLY A 224 20.47 1.44 -12.31
C GLY A 224 19.76 0.14 -12.69
N ALA A 225 19.50 -0.09 -13.98
CA ALA A 225 19.04 -1.37 -14.48
C ALA A 225 20.20 -2.37 -14.51
N VAL A 226 19.92 -3.62 -14.17
CA VAL A 226 20.90 -4.71 -14.05
C VAL A 226 20.81 -5.63 -15.27
N ALA A 227 21.96 -6.09 -15.74
CA ALA A 227 22.06 -7.17 -16.73
C ALA A 227 23.06 -8.23 -16.23
N LEU A 228 22.79 -9.51 -16.50
CA LEU A 228 23.78 -10.58 -16.27
C LEU A 228 24.96 -10.42 -17.24
N ALA A 229 26.16 -10.72 -16.76
CA ALA A 229 27.34 -10.84 -17.61
C ALA A 229 27.28 -12.17 -18.40
N ALA A 230 27.85 -12.15 -19.60
CA ALA A 230 27.97 -13.30 -20.51
C ALA A 230 29.40 -13.87 -20.51
#